data_AF-A0A0G0D4V4-F1
#
_entry.id   AF-A0A0G0D4V4-F1
#
_cell.length_a   1.000
_cell.length_b   1.000
_cell.length_c   1.000
_cell.angle_alpha   90.00
_cell.angle_beta   90.00
_cell.angle_gamma   90.00
#
_symmetry.space_group_name_H-M   'P 1'
#
loop_
_entity.id
_entity.type
_entity.pdbx_description
1 polymer ?
#
loop_
_entity_poly.entity_id
_entity_poly.type
_entity_poly.pdbx_seq_one_letter_code
_entity_poly.pdbx_strand_id
1 'polypeptide(L)'
;MIYINKKIFIGIISVAIIGSAVLGISKANAQTTPNNVSNIIQKLSQRFGLNENDVKQVFDQNRQERQSQMETKFEERLNQAITDGKITQAQKELILTKHEQLQAERNANLTNWQNLTPDQRRTEMEKQRTDMKTWATDNGIDTSFVFDGFGKMGGRGMGMMGQGW
;
A
#
# COMPACT_ATOMS: atom_id res chain seq x y z
N MET A 1 20.70 8.77 -40.73
CA MET A 1 20.20 9.25 -39.43
C MET A 1 18.75 9.64 -39.63
N ILE A 2 17.80 8.78 -39.24
CA ILE A 2 16.36 8.99 -39.48
C ILE A 2 15.75 9.41 -38.14
N TYR A 3 15.26 10.65 -38.07
CA TYR A 3 14.56 11.18 -36.90
C TYR A 3 13.10 10.70 -36.95
N ILE A 4 12.70 9.85 -36.00
CA ILE A 4 11.31 9.42 -35.83
C ILE A 4 10.63 10.37 -34.84
N ASN A 5 9.79 11.27 -35.36
CA ASN A 5 8.83 12.03 -34.56
C ASN A 5 7.74 11.09 -34.05
N LYS A 6 7.80 10.68 -32.77
CA LYS A 6 6.72 9.95 -32.11
C LYS A 6 5.56 10.89 -31.82
N LYS A 7 4.68 11.05 -32.80
CA LYS A 7 3.36 11.67 -32.59
C LYS A 7 2.59 10.85 -31.55
N ILE A 8 2.18 11.51 -30.48
CA ILE A 8 1.41 10.98 -29.36
C ILE A 8 0.06 10.50 -29.90
N PHE A 9 -0.17 9.18 -29.88
CA PHE A 9 -1.49 8.61 -30.07
C PHE A 9 -2.26 8.78 -28.75
N ILE A 10 -3.01 9.87 -28.63
CA ILE A 10 -4.04 10.00 -27.59
C ILE A 10 -5.20 9.12 -28.07
N GLY A 11 -5.22 7.87 -27.62
CA GLY A 11 -6.41 7.03 -27.73
C GLY A 11 -7.49 7.60 -26.82
N ILE A 12 -8.42 8.36 -27.39
CA ILE A 12 -9.66 8.76 -26.72
C ILE A 12 -10.48 7.48 -26.54
N ILE A 13 -10.40 6.87 -25.35
CA ILE A 13 -11.37 5.86 -24.93
C ILE A 13 -12.49 6.63 -24.23
N SER A 14 -13.55 6.86 -24.99
CA SER A 14 -14.83 7.39 -24.51
C SER A 14 -15.44 6.37 -23.53
N VAL A 15 -15.14 6.49 -22.24
CA VAL A 15 -15.84 5.70 -21.22
C VAL A 15 -17.07 6.48 -20.77
N ALA A 16 -18.23 5.89 -21.08
CA ALA A 16 -19.54 6.33 -20.65
C ALA A 16 -19.57 6.53 -19.14
N ILE A 17 -20.12 7.66 -18.73
CA ILE A 17 -20.45 7.99 -17.33
C ILE A 17 -21.36 6.88 -16.80
N ILE A 18 -20.82 5.99 -15.98
CA ILE A 18 -21.60 5.13 -15.08
C ILE A 18 -21.34 5.64 -13.68
N GLY A 19 -22.42 6.12 -13.07
CA GLY A 19 -22.42 6.77 -11.77
C GLY A 19 -21.92 5.86 -10.67
N SER A 20 -21.26 6.49 -9.69
CA SER A 20 -21.20 6.11 -8.28
C SER A 20 -21.45 4.63 -7.99
N ALA A 21 -20.51 3.77 -8.37
CA ALA A 21 -20.41 2.46 -7.76
C ALA A 21 -19.72 2.66 -6.41
N VAL A 22 -20.52 2.62 -5.35
CA VAL A 22 -20.06 2.26 -4.01
C VAL A 22 -19.33 0.91 -4.17
N LEU A 23 -18.00 0.94 -4.27
CA LEU A 23 -17.21 -0.28 -4.35
C LEU A 23 -17.40 -1.02 -3.04
N GLY A 24 -18.09 -2.15 -3.13
CA GLY A 24 -18.34 -3.04 -2.01
C GLY A 24 -17.02 -3.38 -1.34
N ILE A 25 -16.96 -3.14 -0.03
CA ILE A 25 -15.85 -3.51 0.85
C ILE A 25 -15.72 -5.04 0.76
N SER A 26 -14.89 -5.50 -0.15
CA SER A 26 -14.45 -6.88 -0.15
C SER A 26 -13.67 -7.05 1.14
N LYS A 27 -14.26 -7.77 2.10
CA LYS A 27 -13.60 -8.12 3.35
C LYS A 27 -12.35 -8.92 2.99
N ALA A 28 -11.20 -8.25 2.91
CA ALA A 28 -9.92 -8.89 2.74
C ALA A 28 -9.70 -9.78 3.97
N ASN A 29 -9.78 -11.10 3.77
CA ASN A 29 -9.48 -12.06 4.82
C ASN A 29 -7.98 -12.00 5.11
N ALA A 30 -7.59 -11.25 6.15
CA ALA A 30 -6.23 -11.22 6.66
C ALA A 30 -5.98 -12.51 7.47
N GLN A 31 -5.74 -13.61 6.76
CA GLN A 31 -5.72 -14.97 7.32
C GLN A 31 -4.50 -15.29 8.20
N THR A 32 -3.55 -14.36 8.36
CA THR A 32 -2.31 -14.56 9.12
C THR A 32 -2.08 -13.46 10.15
N THR A 33 -2.34 -13.77 11.43
CA THR A 33 -1.88 -12.98 12.57
C THR A 33 -0.35 -13.14 12.69
N PRO A 34 0.46 -12.07 12.62
CA PRO A 34 1.90 -12.19 12.76
C PRO A 34 2.30 -12.81 14.10
N ASN A 35 3.38 -13.59 14.13
CA ASN A 35 3.88 -14.27 15.34
C ASN A 35 4.06 -13.33 16.54
N ASN A 36 4.47 -12.09 16.29
CA ASN A 36 4.65 -11.08 17.34
C ASN A 36 3.32 -10.66 17.99
N VAL A 37 2.24 -10.59 17.22
CA VAL A 37 0.90 -10.26 17.72
C VAL A 37 0.32 -11.44 18.51
N SER A 38 0.55 -12.67 18.04
CA SER A 38 0.16 -13.89 18.76
C SER A 38 0.78 -13.96 20.17
N ASN A 39 2.08 -13.62 20.30
CA ASN A 39 2.77 -13.57 21.59
C ASN A 39 2.14 -12.53 22.55
N ILE A 40 1.75 -11.36 22.03
CA ILE A 40 1.08 -10.31 22.82
C ILE A 40 -0.30 -10.77 23.29
N ILE A 41 -1.10 -11.40 22.40
CA ILE A 41 -2.41 -11.95 22.74
C ILE A 41 -2.28 -12.95 23.89
N GLN A 42 -1.32 -13.88 23.80
CA GLN A 42 -1.06 -14.87 24.84
C GLN A 42 -0.65 -14.21 26.17
N LYS A 43 0.30 -13.27 26.14
CA LYS A 43 0.75 -12.56 27.36
C LYS A 43 -0.36 -11.77 28.04
N LEU A 44 -1.20 -11.07 27.27
CA LEU A 44 -2.34 -10.32 27.81
C LEU A 44 -3.37 -11.27 28.41
N SER A 45 -3.68 -12.36 27.71
CA SER A 45 -4.63 -13.37 28.18
C SER A 45 -4.17 -14.02 29.47
N GLN A 46 -2.90 -14.42 29.55
CA GLN A 46 -2.30 -15.01 30.75
C GLN A 46 -2.21 -14.02 31.92
N ARG A 47 -1.78 -12.77 31.67
CA ARG A 47 -1.58 -11.77 32.73
C ARG A 47 -2.87 -11.31 33.37
N PHE A 48 -3.95 -11.22 32.60
CA PHE A 48 -5.23 -10.66 33.03
C PHE A 48 -6.36 -11.70 33.10
N GLY A 49 -6.07 -12.97 32.80
CA GLY A 49 -7.06 -14.05 32.80
C GLY A 49 -8.14 -13.89 31.72
N LEU A 50 -7.80 -13.30 30.57
CA LEU A 50 -8.74 -13.05 29.47
C LEU A 50 -8.83 -14.27 28.53
N ASN A 51 -9.94 -14.37 27.80
CA ASN A 51 -10.08 -15.35 26.73
C ASN A 51 -9.23 -14.95 25.51
N GLU A 52 -8.36 -15.85 25.03
CA GLU A 52 -7.47 -15.58 23.90
C GLU A 52 -8.21 -15.23 22.60
N ASN A 53 -9.36 -15.86 22.34
CA ASN A 53 -10.16 -15.58 21.14
C ASN A 53 -10.78 -14.18 21.19
N ASP A 54 -11.27 -13.76 22.35
CA ASP A 54 -11.86 -12.43 22.53
C ASP A 54 -10.78 -11.35 22.36
N VAL A 55 -9.60 -11.57 22.95
CA VAL A 55 -8.46 -10.67 22.76
C VAL A 55 -8.05 -10.64 21.29
N LYS A 56 -7.94 -11.80 20.62
CA LYS A 56 -7.65 -11.86 19.19
C LYS A 56 -8.67 -11.08 18.35
N GLN A 57 -9.95 -11.21 18.67
CA GLN A 57 -11.02 -10.51 17.96
C GLN A 57 -10.87 -8.99 18.08
N VAL A 58 -10.52 -8.47 19.27
CA VAL A 58 -10.27 -7.03 19.46
C VAL A 58 -9.09 -6.55 18.60
N PHE A 59 -8.01 -7.33 18.52
CA PHE A 59 -6.86 -6.98 17.66
C PHE A 59 -7.25 -6.98 16.17
N ASP A 60 -8.01 -7.99 15.74
CA ASP A 60 -8.46 -8.10 14.35
C ASP A 60 -9.40 -6.94 13.98
N GLN A 61 -10.34 -6.58 14.87
CA GLN A 61 -11.24 -5.43 14.70
C GLN A 61 -10.45 -4.12 14.60
N ASN A 62 -9.56 -3.84 15.57
CA ASN A 62 -8.73 -2.64 15.53
C ASN A 62 -7.85 -2.59 14.27
N ARG A 63 -7.33 -3.73 13.80
CA ARG A 63 -6.56 -3.78 12.54
C ARG A 63 -7.43 -3.40 11.34
N GLN A 64 -8.66 -3.92 11.27
CA GLN A 64 -9.61 -3.59 10.20
C GLN A 64 -10.00 -2.11 10.22
N GLU A 65 -10.31 -1.57 11.40
CA GLU A 65 -10.62 -0.13 11.56
C GLU A 65 -9.45 0.75 11.11
N ARG A 66 -8.22 0.39 11.52
CA ARG A 66 -7.02 1.13 11.12
C ARG A 66 -6.77 1.04 9.62
N GLN A 67 -7.01 -0.10 9.00
CA GLN A 67 -6.89 -0.26 7.55
C GLN A 67 -7.91 0.64 6.82
N SER A 68 -9.18 0.60 7.23
CA SER A 68 -10.23 1.45 6.65
C SER A 68 -9.93 2.94 6.82
N GLN A 69 -9.43 3.35 8.00
CA GLN A 69 -9.00 4.73 8.24
C GLN A 69 -7.83 5.15 7.34
N MET A 70 -6.91 4.24 7.04
CA MET A 70 -5.77 4.52 6.16
C MET A 70 -6.22 4.67 4.70
N GLU A 71 -7.12 3.79 4.24
CA GLU A 71 -7.73 3.86 2.90
C GLU A 71 -8.50 5.17 2.72
N THR A 72 -9.33 5.54 3.70
CA THR A 72 -10.07 6.82 3.69
C THR A 72 -9.13 8.01 3.60
N LYS A 73 -8.09 8.07 4.47
CA LYS A 73 -7.10 9.16 4.45
C LYS A 73 -6.29 9.21 3.16
N PHE A 74 -6.07 8.07 2.52
CA PHE A 74 -5.40 8.03 1.24
C PHE A 74 -6.28 8.64 0.16
N GLU A 75 -7.55 8.27 0.11
CA GLU A 75 -8.50 8.84 -0.84
C GLU A 75 -8.70 10.35 -0.63
N GLU A 76 -8.82 10.81 0.61
CA GLU A 76 -8.90 12.24 0.95
C GLU A 76 -7.71 13.04 0.41
N ARG A 77 -6.48 12.50 0.53
CA ARG A 77 -5.28 13.15 -0.03
C ARG A 77 -5.31 13.24 -1.54
N LEU A 78 -5.83 12.21 -2.23
CA LEU A 78 -5.97 12.23 -3.68
C LEU A 78 -7.04 13.25 -4.11
N ASN A 79 -8.16 13.35 -3.38
CA ASN A 79 -9.17 14.38 -3.61
C ASN A 79 -8.60 15.79 -3.43
N GLN A 80 -7.80 16.00 -2.39
CA GLN A 80 -7.11 17.28 -2.21
C GLN A 80 -6.11 17.54 -3.34
N ALA A 81 -5.37 16.52 -3.81
CA ALA A 81 -4.44 16.67 -4.92
C ALA A 81 -5.12 17.00 -6.25
N ILE A 82 -6.36 16.54 -6.48
CA ILE A 82 -7.20 16.98 -7.60
C ILE A 82 -7.58 18.45 -7.43
N THR A 83 -8.04 18.83 -6.24
CA THR A 83 -8.43 20.22 -5.91
C THR A 83 -7.25 21.18 -6.08
N ASP A 84 -6.05 20.76 -5.70
CA ASP A 84 -4.80 21.49 -5.86
C ASP A 84 -4.28 21.50 -7.32
N GLY A 85 -4.93 20.78 -8.24
CA GLY A 85 -4.52 20.65 -9.63
C GLY A 85 -3.23 19.84 -9.86
N LYS A 86 -2.78 19.07 -8.86
CA LYS A 86 -1.56 18.25 -8.94
C LYS A 86 -1.76 16.94 -9.70
N ILE A 87 -2.97 16.41 -9.67
CA ILE A 87 -3.38 15.22 -10.41
C ILE A 87 -4.76 15.43 -11.03
N THR A 88 -5.07 14.65 -12.06
CA THR A 88 -6.41 14.61 -12.65
C THR A 88 -7.27 13.51 -12.00
N GLN A 89 -8.58 13.53 -12.25
CA GLN A 89 -9.50 12.46 -11.84
C GLN A 89 -9.06 11.09 -12.38
N ALA A 90 -8.64 11.03 -13.65
CA ALA A 90 -8.14 9.79 -14.27
C ALA A 90 -6.86 9.28 -13.58
N GLN A 91 -5.97 10.18 -13.15
CA GLN A 91 -4.78 9.80 -12.40
C GLN A 91 -5.11 9.28 -11.00
N LYS A 92 -6.11 9.85 -10.31
CA LYS A 92 -6.61 9.28 -9.04
C LYS A 92 -7.06 7.83 -9.22
N GLU A 93 -7.82 7.53 -10.26
CA GLU A 93 -8.33 6.17 -10.53
C GLU A 93 -7.18 5.18 -10.80
N LEU A 94 -6.17 5.60 -11.57
CA LEU A 94 -4.96 4.80 -11.79
C LEU A 94 -4.19 4.53 -10.48
N ILE A 95 -4.06 5.55 -9.61
CA ILE A 95 -3.39 5.43 -8.32
C ILE A 95 -4.14 4.45 -7.40
N LEU A 96 -5.46 4.57 -7.30
CA LEU A 96 -6.28 3.66 -6.48
C LEU A 96 -6.18 2.22 -6.96
N THR A 97 -6.32 2.00 -8.28
CA THR A 97 -6.18 0.66 -8.88
C THR A 97 -4.80 0.07 -8.59
N LYS A 98 -3.74 0.88 -8.74
CA LYS A 98 -2.37 0.42 -8.47
C LYS A 98 -2.15 0.14 -6.99
N HIS A 99 -2.77 0.92 -6.11
CA HIS A 99 -2.69 0.72 -4.67
C HIS A 99 -3.29 -0.64 -4.25
N GLU A 100 -4.49 -0.95 -4.73
CA GLU A 100 -5.15 -2.23 -4.50
C GLU A 100 -4.33 -3.42 -5.02
N GLN A 101 -3.80 -3.31 -6.25
CA GLN A 101 -2.93 -4.32 -6.83
C GLN A 101 -1.72 -4.60 -5.92
N LEU A 102 -0.99 -3.56 -5.52
CA LEU A 102 0.20 -3.70 -4.68
C LEU A 102 -0.13 -4.22 -3.27
N GLN A 103 -1.30 -3.86 -2.72
CA GLN A 103 -1.76 -4.41 -1.45
C GLN A 103 -2.06 -5.91 -1.55
N ALA A 104 -2.71 -6.35 -2.63
CA ALA A 104 -2.95 -7.75 -2.91
C ALA A 104 -1.64 -8.53 -3.10
N GLU A 105 -0.72 -8.01 -3.90
CA GLU A 105 0.62 -8.60 -4.11
C GLU A 105 1.41 -8.70 -2.80
N ARG A 106 1.36 -7.66 -1.95
CA ARG A 106 2.02 -7.69 -0.64
C ARG A 106 1.45 -8.78 0.24
N ASN A 107 0.12 -8.88 0.33
CA ASN A 107 -0.56 -9.88 1.13
C ASN A 107 -0.23 -11.31 0.66
N ALA A 108 -0.25 -11.54 -0.66
CA ALA A 108 0.07 -12.84 -1.26
C ALA A 108 1.54 -13.24 -1.03
N ASN A 109 2.46 -12.26 -1.00
CA ASN A 109 3.89 -12.52 -0.87
C ASN A 109 4.44 -12.43 0.55
N LEU A 110 3.61 -12.23 1.59
CA LEU A 110 4.07 -12.01 2.98
C LEU A 110 5.11 -13.04 3.43
N THR A 111 4.86 -14.33 3.19
CA THR A 111 5.75 -15.42 3.57
C THR A 111 7.07 -15.38 2.80
N ASN A 112 7.03 -15.04 1.51
CA ASN A 112 8.22 -14.93 0.68
C ASN A 112 9.15 -13.85 1.24
N TRP A 113 8.61 -12.69 1.60
CA TRP A 113 9.37 -11.57 2.20
C TRP A 113 10.02 -11.91 3.54
N GLN A 114 9.41 -12.79 4.33
CA GLN A 114 9.96 -13.24 5.61
C GLN A 114 11.21 -14.12 5.43
N ASN A 115 11.26 -14.88 4.33
CA ASN A 115 12.35 -15.82 4.05
C ASN A 115 13.55 -15.20 3.32
N LEU A 116 13.42 -13.98 2.79
CA LEU A 116 14.53 -13.29 2.11
C LEU A 116 15.63 -12.87 3.10
N THR A 117 16.89 -13.04 2.67
CA THR A 117 18.04 -12.42 3.35
C THR A 117 17.96 -10.89 3.25
N PRO A 118 18.69 -10.14 4.09
CA PRO A 118 18.73 -8.68 3.99
C PRO A 118 19.11 -8.17 2.59
N ASP A 119 20.09 -8.79 1.93
CA ASP A 119 20.52 -8.40 0.58
C ASP A 119 19.48 -8.71 -0.47
N GLN A 120 18.86 -9.90 -0.43
CA GLN A 120 17.76 -10.24 -1.33
C GLN A 120 16.57 -9.31 -1.16
N ARG A 121 16.23 -8.98 0.09
CA ARG A 121 15.16 -8.03 0.42
C ARG A 121 15.47 -6.65 -0.15
N ARG A 122 16.72 -6.19 -0.05
CA ARG A 122 17.14 -4.88 -0.62
C ARG A 122 16.99 -4.87 -2.14
N THR A 123 17.48 -5.91 -2.80
CA THR A 123 17.37 -6.06 -4.26
C THR A 123 15.91 -6.06 -4.72
N GLU A 124 15.04 -6.81 -4.04
CA GLU A 124 13.62 -6.86 -4.41
C GLU A 124 12.92 -5.51 -4.15
N MET A 125 13.25 -4.82 -3.06
CA MET A 125 12.73 -3.47 -2.79
C MET A 125 13.17 -2.44 -3.85
N GLU A 126 14.42 -2.52 -4.30
CA GLU A 126 14.96 -1.64 -5.34
C GLU A 126 14.31 -1.88 -6.69
N LYS A 127 14.06 -3.15 -7.02
CA LYS A 127 13.25 -3.54 -8.19
C LYS A 127 11.84 -2.97 -8.10
N GLN A 128 11.11 -3.21 -7.00
CA GLN A 128 9.76 -2.66 -6.82
C GLN A 128 9.72 -1.14 -6.88
N ARG A 129 10.73 -0.46 -6.33
CA ARG A 129 10.84 1.00 -6.39
C ARG A 129 11.05 1.48 -7.82
N THR A 130 11.87 0.79 -8.59
CA THR A 130 12.14 1.11 -10.00
C THR A 130 10.86 0.91 -10.82
N ASP A 131 10.19 -0.22 -10.66
CA ASP A 131 8.95 -0.55 -11.36
C ASP A 131 7.85 0.49 -11.06
N MET A 132 7.70 0.89 -9.79
CA MET A 132 6.74 1.93 -9.41
C MET A 132 7.11 3.31 -9.97
N LYS A 133 8.41 3.66 -10.01
CA LYS A 133 8.86 4.93 -10.59
C LYS A 133 8.58 4.99 -12.09
N THR A 134 8.85 3.90 -12.81
CA THR A 134 8.56 3.78 -14.24
C THR A 134 7.05 3.91 -14.46
N TRP A 135 6.25 3.12 -13.74
CA TRP A 135 4.79 3.19 -13.82
C TRP A 135 4.24 4.61 -13.56
N ALA A 136 4.73 5.30 -12.54
CA ALA A 136 4.28 6.66 -12.23
C ALA A 136 4.64 7.64 -13.36
N THR A 137 5.88 7.55 -13.88
CA THR A 137 6.37 8.40 -14.97
C THR A 137 5.56 8.20 -16.24
N ASP A 138 5.30 6.95 -16.62
CA ASP A 138 4.54 6.60 -17.82
C ASP A 138 3.09 7.12 -17.78
N ASN A 139 2.54 7.30 -16.58
CA ASN A 139 1.20 7.83 -16.34
C ASN A 139 1.18 9.32 -15.97
N GLY A 140 2.34 10.01 -16.03
CA GLY A 140 2.47 11.42 -15.67
C GLY A 140 2.12 11.73 -14.21
N ILE A 141 2.28 10.76 -13.31
CA ILE A 141 1.99 10.86 -11.88
C ILE A 141 3.30 11.13 -11.14
N ASP A 142 3.29 12.11 -10.24
CA ASP A 142 4.42 12.30 -9.32
C ASP A 142 4.57 11.06 -8.43
N THR A 143 5.78 10.50 -8.40
CA THR A 143 6.10 9.29 -7.65
C THR A 143 5.67 9.33 -6.18
N SER A 144 5.65 10.51 -5.57
CA SER A 144 5.21 10.69 -4.17
C SER A 144 3.79 10.15 -3.94
N PHE A 145 2.87 10.29 -4.90
CA PHE A 145 1.50 9.77 -4.76
C PHE A 145 1.41 8.24 -4.75
N VAL A 146 2.38 7.58 -5.36
CA VAL A 146 2.48 6.11 -5.37
C VAL A 146 3.08 5.62 -4.07
N PHE A 147 4.13 6.27 -3.58
CA PHE A 147 4.85 5.83 -2.39
C PHE A 147 4.18 6.27 -1.06
N ASP A 148 3.54 7.44 -1.00
CA ASP A 148 2.88 7.96 0.21
C ASP A 148 1.59 7.20 0.57
N GLY A 149 0.97 6.52 -0.41
CA GLY A 149 -0.16 5.61 -0.19
C GLY A 149 0.21 4.36 0.62
N PHE A 150 1.47 3.94 0.60
CA PHE A 150 1.93 2.76 1.34
C PHE A 150 2.38 3.05 2.78
N GLY A 151 1.98 4.22 3.29
CA GLY A 151 2.52 4.80 4.50
C GLY A 151 3.92 5.36 4.24
N LYS A 152 4.25 6.47 4.88
CA LYS A 152 5.65 6.91 4.94
C LYS A 152 6.44 5.72 5.49
N MET A 153 7.20 5.03 4.63
CA MET A 153 8.27 4.15 5.10
C MET A 153 9.05 5.00 6.08
N GLY A 154 9.00 4.63 7.36
CA GLY A 154 9.43 5.47 8.46
C GLY A 154 10.82 6.03 8.19
N GLY A 155 10.89 7.28 7.76
CA GLY A 155 12.10 8.09 7.69
C GLY A 155 12.57 8.50 9.08
N ARG A 156 12.45 7.59 10.06
CA ARG A 156 12.92 7.66 11.44
C ARG A 156 13.19 6.23 11.89
N GLY A 157 14.33 5.66 11.46
CA GLY A 157 14.76 4.34 11.94
C GLY A 157 15.91 3.68 11.17
N MET A 158 16.15 4.04 9.90
CA MET A 158 17.30 3.53 9.13
C MET A 158 18.54 4.42 9.38
N GLY A 159 19.04 4.40 10.61
CA GLY A 159 20.16 5.24 11.00
C GLY A 159 20.76 4.94 12.36
N MET A 160 20.77 3.68 12.83
CA MET A 160 21.74 3.19 13.83
C MET A 160 21.93 1.67 13.67
N MET A 161 22.70 1.27 12.67
CA MET A 161 23.54 0.08 12.80
C MET A 161 24.93 0.53 13.22
N GLY A 162 25.41 -0.02 14.33
CA GLY A 162 26.80 0.08 14.77
C GLY A 162 27.05 1.20 15.78
N GLN A 163 26.98 0.87 17.07
CA GLN A 163 28.12 0.88 17.99
C GLN A 163 27.79 -0.07 19.14
N GLY A 164 28.65 -1.07 19.32
CA GLY A 164 28.51 -2.03 20.42
C GLY A 164 28.76 -1.37 21.76
N TRP A 165 28.07 -1.88 22.78
CA TRP A 165 28.47 -2.01 24.18
C TRP A 165 27.72 -3.22 24.74
#